data_AF-A0A1B0BPZ6-F1
#
_entry.id   AF-A0A1B0BPZ6-F1
#
_cell.length_a   1.000
_cell.length_b   1.000
_cell.length_c   1.000
_cell.angle_alpha   90.00
_cell.angle_beta   90.00
_cell.angle_gamma   90.00
#
_symmetry.space_group_name_H-M   'P 1'
#
loop_
_entity.id
_entity.type
_entity.pdbx_description
1 polymer ?
#
loop_
_entity_poly.entity_id
_entity_poly.type
_entity_poly.pdbx_seq_one_letter_code
_entity_poly.pdbx_strand_id
1 'polypeptide(L)'
;MLPKLLNASKINVLSLLWLVGHLLSLANADRFGDCDYFQAIERPSSFILTSPNFPQLYPPQSSCRYQLEALDYEISANCTLHIDQSQGGCSTGYFFYERLCGSGSFEGRSRSGLVALGYVSDGTRGRFQCQLHAAPQD
;
A
#
# COMPACT_ATOMS: atom_id res chain seq x y z
N MET A 1 -9.06 12.63 50.85
CA MET A 1 -9.37 11.19 50.98
C MET A 1 -8.59 10.44 49.91
N LEU A 2 -7.70 9.53 50.32
CA LEU A 2 -6.80 8.73 49.47
C LEU A 2 -7.59 7.74 48.59
N PRO A 3 -7.21 7.47 47.33
CA PRO A 3 -7.73 6.32 46.61
C PRO A 3 -7.11 5.04 47.18
N LYS A 4 -7.96 4.07 47.50
CA LYS A 4 -7.55 2.74 47.97
C LYS A 4 -6.79 2.02 46.85
N LEU A 5 -5.59 1.56 47.19
CA LEU A 5 -4.80 0.59 46.43
C LEU A 5 -5.67 -0.61 46.06
N LEU A 6 -5.73 -0.95 44.77
CA LEU A 6 -6.35 -2.20 44.31
C LEU A 6 -5.59 -3.38 44.92
N ASN A 7 -6.32 -4.19 45.68
CA ASN A 7 -5.83 -5.44 46.25
C ASN A 7 -5.73 -6.49 45.14
N ALA A 8 -4.51 -6.89 44.79
CA ALA A 8 -4.24 -7.96 43.83
C ALA A 8 -4.58 -9.32 44.47
N SER A 9 -5.86 -9.69 44.47
CA SER A 9 -6.28 -11.02 44.90
C SER A 9 -7.38 -11.54 43.98
N LYS A 10 -7.01 -12.58 43.22
CA LYS A 10 -7.85 -13.41 42.33
C LYS A 10 -8.19 -12.78 40.98
N ILE A 11 -7.18 -12.77 40.11
CA ILE A 11 -7.38 -12.68 38.67
C ILE A 11 -8.09 -13.99 38.23
N ASN A 12 -9.33 -13.89 37.78
CA ASN A 12 -10.12 -15.04 37.31
C ASN A 12 -9.66 -15.44 35.90
N VAL A 13 -9.35 -16.73 35.70
CA VAL A 13 -8.87 -17.27 34.41
C VAL A 13 -9.90 -17.02 33.29
N LEU A 14 -11.20 -17.03 33.60
CA LEU A 14 -12.24 -16.66 32.63
C LEU A 14 -12.16 -15.18 32.21
N SER A 15 -11.81 -14.28 33.13
CA SER A 15 -11.61 -12.87 32.81
C SER A 15 -10.36 -12.67 31.95
N LEU A 16 -9.31 -13.47 32.16
CA LEU A 16 -8.12 -13.47 31.30
C LEU A 16 -8.45 -13.95 29.87
N LEU A 17 -9.22 -15.03 29.74
CA LEU A 17 -9.63 -15.59 28.45
C LEU A 17 -10.52 -14.63 27.66
N TRP A 18 -11.38 -13.87 28.35
CA TRP A 18 -12.22 -12.85 27.73
C TRP A 18 -11.40 -11.65 27.23
N LEU A 19 -10.40 -11.20 28.01
CA LEU A 19 -9.43 -10.19 27.59
C LEU A 19 -8.60 -10.65 26.38
N VAL A 20 -8.15 -11.91 26.37
CA VAL A 20 -7.42 -12.50 25.23
C VAL A 20 -8.32 -12.56 23.98
N GLY A 21 -9.59 -12.95 24.11
CA GLY A 21 -10.57 -12.95 23.01
C GLY A 21 -10.85 -11.55 22.43
N HIS A 22 -10.90 -10.52 23.28
CA HIS A 22 -11.02 -9.13 22.84
C HIS A 22 -9.73 -8.57 22.20
N LEU A 23 -8.56 -8.99 22.68
CA LEU A 23 -7.26 -8.61 22.10
C LEU A 23 -6.98 -9.29 20.75
N LEU A 24 -7.51 -10.50 20.53
CA LEU A 24 -7.43 -11.21 19.24
C LEU A 24 -8.15 -10.48 18.09
N SER A 25 -9.06 -9.55 18.40
CA SER A 25 -9.77 -8.76 17.38
C SER A 25 -8.94 -7.61 16.79
N LEU A 26 -7.80 -7.26 17.40
CA LEU A 26 -6.89 -6.20 16.92
C LEU A 26 -5.88 -6.69 15.86
N ALA A 27 -5.83 -7.98 15.56
CA ALA A 27 -4.87 -8.54 14.61
C ALA A 27 -5.27 -8.38 13.13
N ASN A 28 -6.43 -7.78 12.82
CA ASN A 28 -6.87 -7.55 11.43
C ASN A 28 -6.30 -6.25 10.81
N ALA A 29 -5.25 -5.67 11.39
CA ALA A 29 -4.62 -4.45 10.87
C ALA A 29 -3.64 -4.69 9.72
N ASP A 30 -3.34 -5.95 9.33
CA ASP A 30 -2.15 -6.24 8.51
C ASP A 30 -2.43 -6.72 7.09
N ARG A 31 -3.59 -6.35 6.50
CA ARG A 31 -3.74 -6.46 5.03
C ARG A 31 -2.88 -5.44 4.29
N PHE A 32 -2.50 -4.35 4.96
CA PHE A 32 -1.60 -3.29 4.47
C PHE A 32 -0.23 -3.43 5.16
N GLY A 33 0.47 -4.55 4.96
CA GLY A 33 1.77 -4.74 5.60
C GLY A 33 2.80 -3.72 5.08
N ASP A 34 3.43 -2.93 5.97
CA ASP A 34 4.69 -2.15 5.88
C ASP A 34 5.12 -1.44 4.56
N CYS A 35 4.33 -1.41 3.50
CA CYS A 35 4.69 -0.85 2.18
C CYS A 35 3.85 0.37 1.80
N ASP A 36 3.36 1.09 2.78
CA ASP A 36 2.88 2.46 2.60
C ASP A 36 4.08 3.38 2.37
N TYR A 37 4.11 4.03 1.21
CA TYR A 37 5.20 4.92 0.81
C TYR A 37 4.66 6.31 0.50
N PHE A 38 5.27 7.32 1.11
CA PHE A 38 5.00 8.72 0.80
C PHE A 38 6.30 9.42 0.41
N GLN A 39 6.26 10.21 -0.65
CA GLN A 39 7.38 11.05 -1.07
C GLN A 39 6.90 12.43 -1.49
N ALA A 40 7.38 13.45 -0.77
CA ALA A 40 7.34 14.83 -1.24
C ALA A 40 8.50 15.09 -2.20
N ILE A 41 8.22 15.62 -3.38
CA ILE A 41 9.19 15.94 -4.42
C ILE A 41 9.39 17.45 -4.43
N GLU A 42 10.50 17.88 -3.83
CA GLU A 42 10.82 19.30 -3.67
C GLU A 42 11.52 19.92 -4.87
N ARG A 43 12.08 19.09 -5.76
CA ARG A 43 12.86 19.52 -6.94
C ARG A 43 12.66 18.57 -8.12
N PRO A 44 12.86 19.03 -9.37
CA PRO A 44 12.76 18.18 -10.55
C PRO A 44 13.68 16.97 -10.42
N SER A 45 13.13 15.78 -10.64
CA SER A 45 13.82 14.52 -10.39
C SER A 45 13.20 13.38 -11.17
N SER A 46 13.97 12.32 -11.36
CA SER A 46 13.49 11.06 -11.90
C SER A 46 13.84 9.93 -10.94
N PHE A 47 12.93 9.00 -10.74
CA PHE A 47 13.15 7.85 -9.87
C PHE A 47 12.34 6.65 -10.34
N ILE A 48 12.74 5.49 -9.83
CA ILE A 48 12.08 4.23 -10.12
C ILE A 48 11.28 3.81 -8.89
N LEU A 49 10.01 3.52 -9.09
CA LEU A 49 9.15 2.93 -8.09
C LEU A 49 8.81 1.50 -8.47
N THR A 50 8.97 0.56 -7.55
CA THR A 50 8.71 -0.86 -7.78
C THR A 50 7.77 -1.45 -6.74
N SER A 51 7.12 -2.56 -7.10
CA SER A 51 6.44 -3.42 -6.14
C SER A 51 7.41 -4.01 -5.11
N PRO A 52 6.92 -4.44 -3.93
CA PRO A 52 7.76 -5.18 -2.98
C PRO A 52 8.37 -6.41 -3.64
N ASN A 53 9.60 -6.75 -3.23
CA ASN A 53 10.39 -7.87 -3.73
C ASN A 53 10.74 -7.81 -5.23
N PHE A 54 10.49 -6.70 -5.94
CA PHE A 54 10.89 -6.59 -7.34
C PHE A 54 12.40 -6.91 -7.51
N PRO A 55 12.81 -7.73 -8.50
CA PRO A 55 12.05 -8.21 -9.67
C PRO A 55 11.20 -9.47 -9.45
N GLN A 56 11.22 -10.05 -8.23
CA GLN A 56 10.30 -11.11 -7.84
C GLN A 56 8.88 -10.56 -7.66
N LEU A 57 7.91 -11.48 -7.55
CA LEU A 57 6.52 -11.11 -7.36
C LEU A 57 6.27 -10.67 -5.90
N TYR A 58 5.38 -9.70 -5.72
CA TYR A 58 4.88 -9.36 -4.38
C TYR A 58 4.13 -10.55 -3.75
N PRO A 59 4.08 -10.65 -2.40
CA PRO A 59 3.40 -11.75 -1.73
C PRO A 59 1.89 -11.76 -2.01
N PRO A 60 1.25 -12.94 -2.10
CA PRO A 60 -0.22 -13.01 -2.12
C PRO A 60 -0.80 -12.48 -0.80
N GLN A 61 -2.05 -12.03 -0.81
CA GLN A 61 -2.74 -11.50 0.39
C GLN A 61 -2.05 -10.25 0.98
N SER A 62 -1.46 -9.41 0.12
CA SER A 62 -0.80 -8.16 0.51
C SER A 62 -1.43 -6.95 -0.18
N SER A 63 -1.26 -5.77 0.39
CA SER A 63 -1.61 -4.52 -0.27
C SER A 63 -0.62 -3.41 0.07
N CYS A 64 -0.35 -2.55 -0.91
CA CYS A 64 0.55 -1.41 -0.77
C CYS A 64 -0.08 -0.14 -1.31
N ARG A 65 0.33 0.99 -0.77
CA ARG A 65 -0.07 2.32 -1.22
C ARG A 65 1.16 3.20 -1.40
N TYR A 66 1.23 3.91 -2.51
CA TYR A 66 2.30 4.85 -2.80
C TYR A 66 1.68 6.19 -3.17
N GLN A 67 2.10 7.23 -2.46
CA GLN A 67 1.67 8.60 -2.68
C GLN A 67 2.89 9.47 -2.95
N LEU A 68 2.85 10.17 -4.07
CA LEU A 68 3.90 11.11 -4.48
C LEU A 68 3.25 12.47 -4.62
N GLU A 69 3.87 13.49 -4.07
CA GLU A 69 3.35 14.85 -4.08
C GLU A 69 4.43 15.83 -4.53
N ALA A 70 4.13 16.65 -5.54
CA ALA A 70 4.99 17.69 -6.05
C ALA A 70 4.18 18.99 -6.20
N LEU A 71 4.43 19.99 -5.36
CA LEU A 71 3.56 21.18 -5.26
C LEU A 71 3.54 22.04 -6.54
N ASP A 72 4.66 22.12 -7.26
CA ASP A 72 4.85 22.99 -8.44
C ASP A 72 5.27 22.24 -9.71
N TYR A 73 5.15 20.92 -9.71
CA TYR A 73 5.62 20.07 -10.80
C TYR A 73 4.49 19.16 -11.28
N GLU A 74 4.50 18.85 -12.58
CA GLU A 74 3.78 17.69 -13.05
C GLU A 74 4.62 16.43 -12.84
N ILE A 75 3.93 15.30 -12.63
CA ILE A 75 4.57 13.99 -12.54
C ILE A 75 4.07 13.14 -13.71
N SER A 76 5.00 12.69 -14.53
CA SER A 76 4.76 11.65 -15.55
C SER A 76 5.25 10.30 -15.05
N ALA A 77 4.54 9.24 -15.46
CA ALA A 77 4.83 7.87 -15.09
C ALA A 77 4.76 6.99 -16.34
N ASN A 78 5.82 6.23 -16.60
CA ASN A 78 5.81 5.13 -17.55
C ASN A 78 6.02 3.84 -16.76
N CYS A 79 5.04 2.93 -16.83
CA CYS A 79 5.02 1.76 -16.00
C CYS A 79 4.84 0.49 -16.81
N THR A 80 5.47 -0.58 -16.31
CA THR A 80 5.25 -1.95 -16.78
C THR A 80 4.72 -2.77 -15.62
N LEU A 81 3.66 -3.55 -15.88
CA LEU A 81 3.06 -4.45 -14.92
C LEU A 81 3.00 -5.89 -15.44
N HIS A 82 3.03 -6.83 -14.51
CA HIS A 82 2.72 -8.23 -14.74
C HIS A 82 1.97 -8.75 -13.51
N ILE A 83 0.68 -9.01 -13.65
CA ILE A 83 -0.19 -9.50 -12.58
C ILE A 83 -0.77 -10.83 -13.04
N ASP A 84 -0.52 -11.88 -12.25
CA ASP A 84 -1.08 -13.22 -12.45
C ASP A 84 -2.60 -13.10 -12.45
N GLN A 85 -3.24 -13.50 -13.55
CA GLN A 85 -4.70 -13.51 -13.63
C GLN A 85 -5.25 -14.74 -12.91
N SER A 86 -6.15 -14.52 -11.94
CA SER A 86 -6.93 -15.63 -11.37
C SER A 86 -8.09 -16.00 -12.30
N GLN A 87 -8.63 -17.21 -12.16
CA GLN A 87 -9.76 -17.69 -12.99
C GLN A 87 -11.09 -16.90 -12.79
N GLY A 88 -11.13 -15.90 -11.90
CA GLY A 88 -12.32 -15.09 -11.60
C GLY A 88 -12.24 -13.61 -12.03
N GLY A 89 -11.17 -13.19 -12.71
CA GLY A 89 -11.00 -11.82 -13.20
C GLY A 89 -9.98 -10.98 -12.44
N CYS A 90 -10.03 -9.67 -12.70
CA CYS A 90 -9.04 -8.65 -12.34
C CYS A 90 -9.03 -8.36 -10.82
N SER A 91 -8.26 -9.12 -10.03
CA SER A 91 -7.85 -8.68 -8.69
C SER A 91 -6.99 -7.42 -8.84
N THR A 92 -7.31 -6.37 -8.10
CA THR A 92 -7.14 -5.00 -8.59
C THR A 92 -5.81 -4.38 -8.19
N GLY A 93 -5.05 -3.88 -9.17
CA GLY A 93 -4.13 -2.76 -8.96
C GLY A 93 -4.86 -1.43 -9.18
N TYR A 94 -4.66 -0.46 -8.30
CA TYR A 94 -5.12 0.93 -8.49
C TYR A 94 -3.96 1.77 -9.00
N PHE A 95 -4.10 2.35 -10.18
CA PHE A 95 -3.12 3.23 -10.77
C PHE A 95 -3.83 4.50 -11.24
N PHE A 96 -3.55 5.65 -10.63
CA PHE A 96 -4.11 6.95 -11.08
C PHE A 96 -5.64 6.94 -11.26
N TYR A 97 -6.38 6.36 -10.30
CA TYR A 97 -7.85 6.15 -10.32
C TYR A 97 -8.36 5.03 -11.25
N GLU A 98 -7.50 4.40 -12.04
CA GLU A 98 -7.85 3.27 -12.90
C GLU A 98 -7.46 1.92 -12.32
N ARG A 99 -8.16 0.88 -12.77
CA ARG A 99 -8.02 -0.48 -12.27
C ARG A 99 -7.32 -1.33 -13.31
N LEU A 100 -6.09 -1.75 -13.02
CA LEU A 100 -5.23 -2.45 -13.97
C LEU A 100 -4.95 -3.89 -13.53
N CYS A 101 -4.83 -4.78 -14.52
CA CYS A 101 -4.44 -6.18 -14.36
C CYS A 101 -3.91 -6.76 -15.68
N GLY A 102 -3.39 -7.98 -15.61
CA GLY A 102 -2.74 -8.64 -16.75
C GLY A 102 -1.29 -8.19 -16.90
N SER A 103 -0.79 -8.19 -18.13
CA SER A 103 0.57 -7.77 -18.45
C SER A 103 0.54 -6.68 -19.49
N GLY A 104 1.39 -5.68 -19.33
CA GLY A 104 1.50 -4.59 -20.29
C GLY A 104 2.21 -3.38 -19.72
N SER A 105 2.23 -2.33 -20.52
CA SER A 105 2.76 -1.03 -20.13
C SER A 105 1.70 0.03 -20.36
N PHE A 106 1.75 1.07 -19.55
CA PHE A 106 0.88 2.23 -19.69
C PHE A 106 1.66 3.49 -19.28
N GLU A 107 1.14 4.63 -19.68
CA GLU A 107 1.68 5.93 -19.31
C GLU A 107 0.60 6.77 -18.65
N GLY A 108 1.00 7.58 -17.67
CA GLY A 108 0.13 8.51 -16.96
C GLY A 108 0.83 9.82 -16.69
N ARG A 109 0.04 10.90 -16.56
CA ARG A 109 0.55 12.23 -16.19
C ARG A 109 -0.40 12.87 -15.19
N SER A 110 0.15 13.38 -14.08
CA SER A 110 -0.57 14.18 -13.10
C SER A 110 -0.12 15.63 -13.18
N ARG A 111 -1.02 16.52 -13.62
CA ARG A 111 -0.78 17.98 -13.63
C ARG A 111 -0.93 18.59 -12.23
N SER A 112 -1.65 17.96 -11.31
CA SER A 112 -1.76 18.44 -9.93
C SER A 112 -0.52 18.10 -9.09
N GLY A 113 0.44 17.37 -9.65
CA GLY A 113 1.61 16.87 -8.93
C GLY A 113 1.30 15.82 -7.88
N LEU A 114 0.06 15.37 -7.75
CA LEU A 114 -0.34 14.26 -6.89
C LEU A 114 -0.45 12.98 -7.69
N VAL A 115 0.28 11.95 -7.28
CA VAL A 115 0.22 10.60 -7.84
C VAL A 115 -0.11 9.62 -6.73
N ALA A 116 -1.13 8.81 -6.95
CA ALA A 116 -1.53 7.72 -6.07
C ALA A 116 -1.51 6.39 -6.82
N LEU A 117 -0.83 5.42 -6.23
CA LEU A 117 -0.60 4.09 -6.77
C LEU A 117 -0.89 3.09 -5.66
N GLY A 118 -1.42 1.94 -5.98
CA GLY A 118 -1.56 0.88 -5.00
C GLY A 118 -1.98 -0.42 -5.63
N TYR A 119 -1.91 -1.47 -4.85
CA TYR A 119 -2.48 -2.76 -5.26
C TYR A 119 -3.09 -3.46 -4.07
N VAL A 120 -4.06 -4.32 -4.35
CA VAL A 120 -4.61 -5.27 -3.38
C VAL A 120 -4.53 -6.65 -4.02
N SER A 121 -3.70 -7.50 -3.44
CA SER A 121 -3.63 -8.92 -3.77
C SER A 121 -4.59 -9.69 -2.89
N ASP A 122 -5.63 -10.27 -3.47
CA ASP A 122 -6.54 -11.22 -2.81
C ASP A 122 -6.21 -12.66 -3.24
N GLY A 123 -4.92 -13.02 -3.12
CA GLY A 123 -4.39 -14.34 -3.51
C GLY A 123 -3.67 -14.38 -4.86
N THR A 124 -3.71 -13.30 -5.64
CA THR A 124 -2.92 -13.14 -6.87
C THR A 124 -1.52 -12.62 -6.58
N ARG A 125 -0.60 -12.81 -7.51
CA ARG A 125 0.75 -12.28 -7.40
C ARG A 125 1.04 -11.41 -8.61
N GLY A 126 2.04 -10.55 -8.50
CA GLY A 126 2.42 -9.70 -9.60
C GLY A 126 3.66 -8.90 -9.28
N ARG A 127 4.02 -8.04 -10.21
CA ARG A 127 5.06 -7.04 -10.04
C ARG A 127 4.78 -5.86 -10.93
N PHE A 128 5.28 -4.70 -10.51
CA PHE A 128 5.30 -3.52 -11.37
C PHE A 128 6.60 -2.75 -11.18
N GLN A 129 6.97 -2.01 -12.21
CA GLN A 129 8.02 -1.00 -12.17
C GLN A 129 7.52 0.23 -12.91
N CYS A 130 7.69 1.39 -12.31
CA CYS A 130 7.35 2.69 -12.85
C CYS A 130 8.58 3.58 -12.87
N GLN A 131 8.90 4.12 -14.04
CA GLN A 131 9.81 5.25 -14.17
C GLN A 131 8.97 6.53 -14.02
N LEU A 132 9.28 7.30 -12.98
CA LEU A 132 8.61 8.55 -12.65
C LEU A 132 9.53 9.72 -12.96
N HIS A 133 8.95 10.78 -13.52
CA HIS A 133 9.65 12.01 -13.83
C HIS A 133 8.82 13.21 -13.38
N ALA A 134 9.37 13.97 -12.45
CA ALA A 134 8.79 15.22 -11.96
C ALA A 134 9.52 16.41 -12.60
N ALA A 135 8.76 17.29 -13.23
CA ALA A 135 9.28 18.46 -13.95
C ALA A 135 8.31 19.65 -13.84
N PRO A 136 8.80 20.89 -14.04
CA PRO A 136 7.92 22.05 -14.20
C PRO A 136 6.83 21.78 -15.24
N GLN A 137 5.65 22.32 -15.01
CA GLN A 137 4.57 22.26 -15.99
C GLN A 137 4.98 23.02 -17.26
N ASP A 138 4.69 22.41 -18.42
CA ASP A 138 4.82 23.06 -19.74
C ASP A 138 3.78 24.17 -19.95
#